data_AF-A0A3L7V2Z8-F1
#
_entry.id   AF-A0A3L7V2Z8-F1
#
_cell.length_a   1.000
_cell.length_b   1.000
_cell.length_c   1.000
_cell.angle_alpha   90.00
_cell.angle_beta   90.00
_cell.angle_gamma   90.00
#
_symmetry.space_group_name_H-M   'P 1'
#
loop_
_entity.id
_entity.type
_entity.pdbx_description
1 polymer ?
#
loop_
_entity_poly.entity_id
_entity_poly.type
_entity_poly.pdbx_seq_one_letter_code
_entity_poly.pdbx_strand_id
1 'polypeptide(L)'
;MIIIFNLSGLLIGALGVFFGILVAGGLATAGSPLWLCPGLLGIAGVWWVYGCSKPDLKTGEMRPAPSIFFIPLRYWGLVVALLSLPMGLVELVAPPGANQAGGGAVANDPRKQQFDELEKGLSHNQTDDDELSALLTVMIAKVMPGEPVNVAIKSSDSSVLVLMKLKDLKKIKDENRKVLLNGIRELAESRRPDVKVFAGIRGKLLFGAVTTPGHPDQVGAVVDEEPLLAFFDPPPAPQTDSKPEISEPTPTEETKPQPESDSTKPAEGELSKPVDGEK
;
A
#
# COMPACT_ATOMS: atom_id res chain seq x y z
N MET A 1 -47.79 -2.89 -33.73
CA MET A 1 -47.07 -1.75 -33.11
C MET A 1 -46.60 -2.05 -31.69
N ILE A 2 -47.46 -2.58 -30.80
CA ILE A 2 -47.12 -2.94 -29.40
C ILE A 2 -45.91 -3.88 -29.26
N ILE A 3 -45.73 -4.83 -30.17
CA ILE A 3 -44.62 -5.81 -30.12
C ILE A 3 -43.26 -5.16 -30.45
N ILE A 4 -43.22 -4.18 -31.36
CA ILE A 4 -41.97 -3.52 -31.80
C ILE A 4 -41.44 -2.59 -30.69
N PHE A 5 -42.33 -1.91 -29.96
CA PHE A 5 -41.95 -1.06 -28.83
C PHE A 5 -41.43 -1.86 -27.63
N ASN A 6 -41.92 -3.08 -27.41
CA ASN A 6 -41.40 -3.93 -26.34
C ASN A 6 -40.01 -4.52 -26.65
N LEU A 7 -39.70 -4.78 -27.92
CA LEU A 7 -38.40 -5.33 -28.32
C LEU A 7 -37.26 -4.33 -28.14
N SER A 8 -37.49 -3.05 -28.49
CA SER A 8 -36.48 -2.00 -28.32
C SER A 8 -36.17 -1.75 -26.84
N GLY A 9 -37.18 -1.78 -25.97
CA GLY A 9 -36.98 -1.65 -24.53
C GLY A 9 -36.18 -2.80 -23.92
N LEU A 10 -36.47 -4.03 -24.36
CA LEU A 10 -35.73 -5.22 -23.94
C LEU A 10 -34.25 -5.18 -24.40
N LEU A 11 -34.01 -4.76 -25.65
CA LEU A 11 -32.65 -4.62 -26.19
C LEU A 11 -31.85 -3.57 -25.43
N ILE A 12 -32.44 -2.41 -25.10
CA ILE A 12 -31.78 -1.37 -24.30
C ILE A 12 -31.47 -1.87 -22.88
N GLY A 13 -32.41 -2.60 -22.25
CA GLY A 13 -32.20 -3.22 -20.95
C GLY A 13 -31.06 -4.25 -20.98
N ALA A 14 -31.04 -5.12 -21.98
CA ALA A 14 -29.98 -6.12 -22.18
C ALA A 14 -28.62 -5.46 -22.43
N LEU A 15 -28.58 -4.37 -23.21
CA LEU A 15 -27.35 -3.62 -23.45
C LEU A 15 -26.81 -2.99 -22.16
N GLY A 16 -27.70 -2.48 -21.29
CA GLY A 16 -27.34 -1.95 -19.98
C GLY A 16 -26.75 -3.00 -19.05
N VAL A 17 -27.34 -4.20 -19.02
CA VAL A 17 -26.81 -5.34 -18.25
C VAL A 17 -25.47 -5.79 -18.82
N PHE A 18 -25.35 -5.91 -20.14
CA PHE A 18 -24.10 -6.31 -20.80
C PHE A 18 -22.97 -5.29 -20.54
N PHE A 19 -23.28 -3.99 -20.61
CA PHE A 19 -22.33 -2.92 -20.29
C PHE A 19 -21.95 -2.96 -18.80
N GLY A 20 -22.90 -3.19 -17.90
CA GLY A 20 -22.66 -3.40 -16.48
C GLY A 20 -21.72 -4.56 -16.19
N ILE A 21 -21.92 -5.69 -16.85
CA ILE A 21 -21.06 -6.88 -16.74
C ILE A 21 -19.68 -6.61 -17.37
N LEU A 22 -19.60 -5.88 -18.48
CA LEU A 22 -18.32 -5.52 -19.10
C LEU A 22 -17.51 -4.57 -18.21
N VAL A 23 -18.16 -3.60 -17.58
CA VAL A 23 -17.52 -2.69 -16.62
C VAL A 23 -17.11 -3.45 -15.36
N ALA A 24 -18.00 -4.27 -14.79
CA ALA A 24 -17.69 -5.04 -13.59
C ALA A 24 -16.62 -6.12 -13.84
N GLY A 25 -16.72 -6.87 -14.92
CA GLY A 25 -15.84 -7.98 -15.28
C GLY A 25 -14.52 -7.55 -15.92
N GLY A 26 -14.55 -6.53 -16.78
CA GLY A 26 -13.35 -5.97 -17.41
C GLY A 26 -12.47 -5.18 -16.44
N LEU A 27 -13.01 -4.70 -15.32
CA LEU A 27 -12.23 -4.09 -14.25
C LEU A 27 -11.96 -5.02 -13.06
N ALA A 28 -12.69 -6.13 -12.91
CA ALA A 28 -12.36 -7.17 -11.93
C ALA A 28 -10.99 -7.83 -12.21
N THR A 29 -10.53 -7.85 -13.47
CA THR A 29 -9.18 -8.31 -13.85
C THR A 29 -8.07 -7.38 -13.36
N ALA A 30 -8.39 -6.14 -12.96
CA ALA A 30 -7.44 -5.21 -12.36
C ALA A 30 -7.25 -5.39 -10.84
N GLY A 31 -7.79 -6.47 -10.24
CA GLY A 31 -7.56 -6.84 -8.85
C GLY A 31 -8.26 -5.96 -7.79
N SER A 32 -8.97 -4.92 -8.21
CA SER A 32 -9.65 -3.99 -7.31
C SER A 32 -11.17 -4.19 -7.33
N PRO A 33 -11.80 -4.69 -6.24
CA PRO A 33 -13.26 -4.72 -6.12
C PRO A 33 -13.92 -3.33 -6.05
N LEU A 34 -13.12 -2.25 -5.99
CA LEU A 34 -13.54 -0.85 -5.85
C LEU A 34 -14.38 -0.27 -7.00
N TRP A 35 -14.62 -1.00 -8.09
CA TRP A 35 -15.27 -0.44 -9.30
C TRP A 35 -16.72 -0.92 -9.52
N LEU A 36 -17.23 -1.74 -8.60
CA LEU A 36 -18.60 -2.27 -8.67
C LEU A 36 -19.65 -1.18 -8.38
N CYS A 37 -19.37 -0.28 -7.43
CA CYS A 37 -20.25 0.84 -7.06
C CYS A 37 -20.51 1.83 -8.22
N PRO A 38 -19.48 2.36 -8.92
CA PRO A 38 -19.69 3.22 -10.09
C PRO A 38 -20.48 2.53 -11.21
N GLY A 39 -20.22 1.23 -11.45
CA GLY A 39 -20.93 0.45 -12.46
C GLY A 39 -22.42 0.32 -12.15
N LEU A 40 -22.77 0.00 -10.89
CA LEU A 40 -24.15 -0.08 -10.43
C LEU A 40 -24.87 1.27 -10.48
N LEU A 41 -24.19 2.36 -10.11
CA LEU A 41 -24.70 3.73 -10.23
C LEU A 41 -24.97 4.10 -11.70
N GLY A 42 -24.09 3.69 -12.62
CA GLY A 42 -24.28 3.88 -14.06
C GLY A 42 -25.55 3.17 -14.56
N ILE A 43 -25.75 1.91 -14.19
CA ILE A 43 -26.95 1.14 -14.54
C ILE A 43 -28.21 1.79 -13.97
N ALA A 44 -28.18 2.18 -12.68
CA ALA A 44 -29.29 2.86 -12.02
C ALA A 44 -29.65 4.18 -12.72
N GLY A 45 -28.65 4.96 -13.14
CA GLY A 45 -28.83 6.20 -13.90
C GLY A 45 -29.51 5.96 -15.26
N VAL A 46 -29.10 4.91 -15.99
CA VAL A 46 -29.75 4.51 -17.25
C VAL A 46 -31.22 4.15 -17.00
N TRP A 47 -31.50 3.30 -16.01
CA TRP A 47 -32.89 2.92 -15.68
C TRP A 47 -33.75 4.12 -15.27
N TRP A 48 -33.17 5.09 -14.54
CA TRP A 48 -33.85 6.31 -14.17
C TRP A 48 -34.18 7.19 -15.38
N VAL A 49 -33.21 7.43 -16.26
CA VAL A 49 -33.38 8.29 -17.44
C VAL A 49 -34.38 7.70 -18.46
N TYR A 50 -34.39 6.37 -18.63
CA TYR A 50 -35.29 5.68 -19.55
C TYR A 50 -36.65 5.32 -18.94
N GLY A 51 -36.74 5.22 -17.61
CA GLY A 51 -37.99 5.01 -16.89
C GLY A 51 -38.81 6.27 -16.63
N CYS A 52 -38.22 7.45 -16.78
CA CYS A 52 -38.94 8.71 -16.74
C CYS A 52 -39.61 9.00 -18.09
N SER A 53 -40.93 9.15 -18.08
CA SER A 53 -41.69 9.72 -19.20
C SER A 53 -41.14 11.12 -19.50
N LYS A 54 -40.69 11.34 -20.74
CA LYS A 54 -40.20 12.64 -21.19
C LYS A 54 -41.34 13.38 -21.91
N PRO A 55 -41.55 14.67 -21.63
CA PRO A 55 -42.50 15.45 -22.40
C PRO A 55 -42.03 15.56 -23.85
N ASP A 56 -42.96 15.48 -24.79
CA ASP A 56 -42.66 15.75 -26.19
C ASP A 56 -42.32 17.24 -26.35
N LEU A 57 -41.11 17.54 -26.84
CA LEU A 57 -40.64 18.91 -27.06
C LEU A 57 -41.52 19.70 -28.05
N LYS A 58 -42.32 19.03 -28.88
CA LYS A 58 -43.18 19.68 -29.88
C LYS A 58 -44.61 19.90 -29.40
N THR A 59 -45.17 18.96 -28.64
CA THR A 59 -46.60 19.00 -28.24
C THR A 59 -46.80 19.28 -26.76
N GLY A 60 -45.75 19.19 -25.93
CA GLY A 60 -45.84 19.32 -24.47
C GLY A 60 -46.50 18.13 -23.77
N GLU A 61 -47.03 17.18 -24.53
CA GLU A 61 -47.69 15.99 -23.97
C GLU A 61 -46.66 15.00 -23.40
N MET A 62 -47.01 14.35 -22.29
CA MET A 62 -46.18 13.29 -21.71
C MET A 62 -46.17 12.09 -22.65
N ARG A 63 -44.99 11.78 -23.23
CA ARG A 63 -44.87 10.54 -24.00
C ARG A 63 -44.96 9.35 -23.06
N PRO A 64 -45.72 8.30 -23.42
CA PRO A 64 -45.71 7.07 -22.66
C PRO A 64 -44.28 6.51 -22.63
N ALA A 65 -43.94 5.85 -21.51
CA ALA A 65 -42.64 5.21 -21.35
C ALA A 65 -42.38 4.26 -22.55
N PRO A 66 -41.12 4.17 -23.02
CA PRO A 66 -40.78 3.40 -24.22
C PRO A 66 -41.16 1.92 -24.10
N SER A 67 -41.23 1.40 -22.87
CA SER A 67 -41.80 0.09 -22.57
C SER A 67 -42.37 0.06 -21.14
N ILE A 68 -43.39 -0.77 -20.94
CA ILE A 68 -44.01 -1.01 -19.64
C ILE A 68 -43.01 -1.62 -18.62
N PHE A 69 -41.96 -2.29 -19.12
CA PHE A 69 -40.91 -2.88 -18.29
C PHE A 69 -40.02 -1.85 -17.59
N PHE A 70 -39.95 -0.61 -18.09
CA PHE A 70 -39.16 0.44 -17.46
C PHE A 70 -39.80 1.04 -16.20
N ILE A 71 -41.11 0.87 -16.05
CA ILE A 71 -41.85 1.36 -14.87
C ILE A 71 -41.31 0.70 -13.59
N PRO A 72 -41.25 -0.63 -13.47
CA PRO A 72 -40.65 -1.27 -12.29
C PRO A 72 -39.13 -1.05 -12.21
N LEU A 73 -38.41 -0.99 -13.33
CA LEU A 73 -36.95 -0.78 -13.34
C LEU A 73 -36.52 0.54 -12.71
N ARG A 74 -37.33 1.60 -12.81
CA ARG A 74 -37.07 2.86 -12.13
C ARG A 74 -36.99 2.71 -10.61
N TYR A 75 -37.91 1.95 -10.02
CA TYR A 75 -37.92 1.70 -8.57
C TYR A 75 -36.74 0.83 -8.16
N TRP A 76 -36.38 -0.16 -8.99
CA TRP A 76 -35.16 -0.93 -8.79
C TRP A 76 -33.90 -0.08 -8.87
N GLY A 77 -33.83 0.87 -9.80
CA GLY A 77 -32.72 1.81 -9.91
C GLY A 77 -32.56 2.66 -8.65
N LEU A 78 -33.66 3.12 -8.06
CA LEU A 78 -33.63 3.83 -6.77
C LEU A 78 -33.06 2.95 -5.65
N VAL A 79 -33.51 1.70 -5.54
CA VAL A 79 -33.01 0.76 -4.52
C VAL A 79 -31.52 0.48 -4.71
N VAL A 80 -31.09 0.22 -5.95
CA VAL A 80 -29.67 0.02 -6.28
C VAL A 80 -28.84 1.25 -5.94
N ALA A 81 -29.32 2.45 -6.32
CA ALA A 81 -28.64 3.70 -6.00
C ALA A 81 -28.50 3.87 -4.48
N LEU A 82 -29.57 3.64 -3.72
CA LEU A 82 -29.60 3.81 -2.27
C LEU A 82 -28.73 2.80 -1.53
N LEU A 83 -28.60 1.57 -2.05
CA LEU A 83 -27.67 0.56 -1.53
C LEU A 83 -26.22 0.85 -1.92
N SER A 84 -25.98 1.40 -3.11
CA SER A 84 -24.63 1.72 -3.59
C SER A 84 -24.03 2.98 -2.95
N LEU A 85 -24.87 3.93 -2.52
CA LEU A 85 -24.46 5.19 -1.93
C LEU A 85 -23.64 5.03 -0.63
N PRO A 86 -24.05 4.23 0.37
CA PRO A 86 -23.26 4.02 1.57
C PRO A 86 -21.96 3.27 1.27
N MET A 87 -21.94 2.32 0.33
CA MET A 87 -20.69 1.67 -0.09
C MET A 87 -19.74 2.68 -0.76
N GLY A 88 -20.25 3.51 -1.67
CA GLY A 88 -19.45 4.56 -2.32
C GLY A 88 -18.96 5.64 -1.35
N LEU A 89 -19.74 5.96 -0.31
CA LEU A 89 -19.32 6.88 0.75
C LEU A 89 -18.22 6.27 1.63
N VAL A 90 -18.36 4.99 1.99
CA VAL A 90 -17.31 4.25 2.70
C VAL A 90 -16.05 4.23 1.85
N GLU A 91 -16.13 4.05 0.54
CA GLU A 91 -14.98 4.09 -0.37
C GLU A 91 -14.38 5.50 -0.52
N LEU A 92 -15.19 6.55 -0.52
CA LEU A 92 -14.72 7.94 -0.67
C LEU A 92 -14.06 8.46 0.61
N VAL A 93 -14.57 8.03 1.77
CA VAL A 93 -14.06 8.42 3.09
C VAL A 93 -12.97 7.49 3.58
N ALA A 94 -12.97 6.22 3.14
CA ALA A 94 -11.90 5.30 3.43
C ALA A 94 -10.59 5.84 2.85
N PRO A 95 -9.53 5.94 3.67
CA PRO A 95 -8.22 6.26 3.14
C PRO A 95 -7.84 5.22 2.08
N PRO A 96 -7.22 5.63 0.96
CA PRO A 96 -6.76 4.70 -0.05
C PRO A 96 -5.85 3.66 0.61
N GLY A 97 -6.32 2.41 0.74
CA GLY A 97 -5.63 1.33 1.44
C GLY A 97 -6.52 0.51 2.40
N ALA A 98 -7.62 1.06 2.91
CA ALA A 98 -8.44 0.38 3.94
C ALA A 98 -9.14 -0.92 3.47
N ASN A 99 -9.32 -1.10 2.16
CA ASN A 99 -10.03 -2.25 1.58
C ASN A 99 -9.08 -3.31 0.96
N GLN A 100 -7.75 -3.21 1.14
CA GLN A 100 -6.89 -4.37 0.92
C GLN A 100 -7.21 -5.39 2.02
N ALA A 101 -7.95 -6.44 1.68
CA ALA A 101 -8.49 -7.46 2.59
C ALA A 101 -7.44 -8.32 3.35
N GLY A 102 -6.18 -7.87 3.42
CA GLY A 102 -5.11 -8.38 4.29
C GLY A 102 -4.54 -7.36 5.29
N GLY A 103 -4.99 -6.09 5.27
CA GLY A 103 -4.33 -4.96 5.94
C GLY A 103 -4.67 -4.73 7.43
N GLY A 104 -5.44 -5.62 8.07
CA GLY A 104 -5.83 -5.47 9.49
C GLY A 104 -4.63 -5.45 10.46
N ALA A 105 -3.52 -6.09 10.08
CA ALA A 105 -2.29 -6.07 10.87
C ALA A 105 -1.50 -4.76 10.73
N VAL A 106 -1.59 -4.09 9.58
CA VAL A 106 -0.81 -2.88 9.26
C VAL A 106 -1.43 -1.63 9.89
N ALA A 107 -2.76 -1.59 10.07
CA ALA A 107 -3.46 -0.44 10.65
C ALA A 107 -3.08 -0.16 12.12
N ASN A 108 -2.59 -1.16 12.87
CA ASN A 108 -2.13 -1.01 14.25
C ASN A 108 -0.59 -1.02 14.37
N ASP A 109 0.14 -0.90 13.25
CA ASP A 109 1.59 -0.87 13.26
C ASP A 109 2.09 0.49 13.79
N PRO A 110 2.86 0.55 14.90
CA PRO A 110 3.40 1.81 15.40
C PRO A 110 4.32 2.51 14.39
N ARG A 111 4.98 1.75 13.51
CA ARG A 111 5.82 2.30 12.43
C ARG A 111 5.00 3.08 11.43
N LYS A 112 3.76 2.65 11.17
CA LYS A 112 2.84 3.33 10.28
C LYS A 112 2.46 4.70 10.81
N GLN A 113 2.26 4.82 12.13
CA GLN A 113 1.98 6.11 12.77
C GLN A 113 3.16 7.07 12.62
N GLN A 114 4.38 6.61 12.86
CA GLN A 114 5.60 7.42 12.67
C GLN A 114 5.79 7.85 11.21
N PHE A 115 5.54 6.93 10.27
CA PHE A 115 5.57 7.25 8.84
C PHE A 115 4.52 8.29 8.47
N ASP A 116 3.29 8.16 8.96
CA ASP A 116 2.20 9.09 8.67
C ASP A 116 2.46 10.49 9.26
N GLU A 117 3.13 10.58 10.40
CA GLU A 117 3.58 11.85 10.97
C GLU A 117 4.62 12.54 10.08
N LEU A 118 5.63 11.79 9.61
CA LEU A 118 6.57 12.32 8.61
C LEU A 118 5.85 12.73 7.34
N GLU A 119 4.89 11.92 6.88
CA GLU A 119 4.14 12.19 5.66
C GLU A 119 3.31 13.48 5.75
N LYS A 120 2.67 13.74 6.89
CA LYS A 120 2.00 15.01 7.18
C LYS A 120 3.02 16.16 7.20
N GLY A 121 4.20 15.91 7.79
CA GLY A 121 5.35 16.81 7.82
C GLY A 121 5.92 17.17 6.45
N LEU A 122 5.70 16.38 5.38
CA LEU A 122 6.12 16.74 4.02
C LEU A 122 5.54 18.07 3.56
N SER A 123 4.43 18.55 4.11
CA SER A 123 3.91 19.87 3.72
C SER A 123 4.76 21.03 4.26
N HIS A 124 5.67 20.76 5.21
CA HIS A 124 6.48 21.75 5.92
C HIS A 124 8.00 21.59 5.71
N ASN A 125 8.44 20.72 4.80
CA ASN A 125 9.86 20.45 4.51
C ASN A 125 10.69 20.08 5.76
N GLN A 126 10.14 19.19 6.60
CA GLN A 126 10.87 18.71 7.77
C GLN A 126 12.02 17.80 7.33
N THR A 127 13.26 18.26 7.49
CA THR A 127 14.47 17.54 7.06
C THR A 127 15.51 17.51 8.17
N ASP A 128 16.15 16.35 8.35
CA ASP A 128 17.33 16.19 9.20
C ASP A 128 18.64 16.54 8.45
N ASP A 129 18.60 16.70 7.12
CA ASP A 129 19.75 17.02 6.26
C ASP A 129 19.36 18.11 5.23
N ASP A 130 19.62 19.38 5.58
CA ASP A 130 19.29 20.55 4.74
C ASP A 130 20.04 20.55 3.41
N GLU A 131 21.28 20.09 3.41
CA GLU A 131 22.14 20.12 2.22
C GLU A 131 21.70 19.04 1.22
N LEU A 132 21.37 17.82 1.68
CA LEU A 132 20.80 16.79 0.82
C LEU A 132 19.43 17.25 0.27
N SER A 133 18.59 17.87 1.10
CA SER A 133 17.31 18.43 0.67
C SER A 133 17.48 19.48 -0.46
N ALA A 134 18.46 20.38 -0.32
CA ALA A 134 18.79 21.37 -1.35
C ALA A 134 19.28 20.72 -2.65
N LEU A 135 20.17 19.72 -2.58
CA LEU A 135 20.66 19.00 -3.75
C LEU A 135 19.54 18.25 -4.48
N LEU A 136 18.66 17.59 -3.74
CA LEU A 136 17.48 16.92 -4.29
C LEU A 136 16.55 17.91 -4.99
N THR A 137 16.31 19.07 -4.37
CA THR A 137 15.50 20.13 -4.96
C THR A 137 16.09 20.61 -6.29
N VAL A 138 17.41 20.82 -6.36
CA VAL A 138 18.11 21.20 -7.60
C VAL A 138 18.01 20.10 -8.66
N MET A 139 18.17 18.83 -8.25
CA MET A 139 18.05 17.69 -9.16
C MET A 139 16.66 17.63 -9.80
N ILE A 140 15.60 17.79 -8.99
CA ILE A 140 14.22 17.72 -9.49
C ILE A 140 13.89 18.92 -10.36
N ALA A 141 14.38 20.12 -10.03
CA ALA A 141 14.18 21.30 -10.86
C ALA A 141 14.73 21.12 -12.30
N LYS A 142 15.73 20.25 -12.50
CA LYS A 142 16.22 19.88 -13.85
C LYS A 142 15.25 18.97 -14.60
N VAL A 143 14.54 18.10 -13.90
CA VAL A 143 13.58 17.15 -14.49
C VAL A 143 12.19 17.80 -14.67
N MET A 144 11.79 18.64 -13.73
CA MET A 144 10.51 19.35 -13.68
C MET A 144 10.70 20.81 -13.25
N PRO A 145 11.05 21.69 -14.19
CA PRO A 145 11.25 23.10 -13.88
C PRO A 145 9.92 23.76 -13.47
N GLY A 146 9.94 24.46 -12.33
CA GLY A 146 8.81 25.26 -11.84
C GLY A 146 7.76 24.49 -11.04
N GLU A 147 7.91 23.17 -10.84
CA GLU A 147 7.03 22.41 -9.94
C GLU A 147 7.50 22.56 -8.49
N PRO A 148 6.61 22.92 -7.55
CA PRO A 148 6.95 22.93 -6.14
C PRO A 148 7.19 21.49 -5.67
N VAL A 149 8.35 21.28 -5.06
CA VAL A 149 8.76 20.01 -4.48
C VAL A 149 8.83 20.20 -2.98
N ASN A 150 8.23 19.26 -2.25
CA ASN A 150 8.54 19.13 -0.84
C ASN A 150 9.34 17.87 -0.58
N VAL A 151 10.37 18.00 0.24
CA VAL A 151 11.28 16.91 0.58
C VAL A 151 11.32 16.79 2.10
N ALA A 152 11.13 15.57 2.60
CA ALA A 152 11.38 15.22 3.99
C ALA A 152 12.46 14.14 4.04
N ILE A 153 13.45 14.36 4.90
CA ILE A 153 14.57 13.44 5.07
C ILE A 153 14.64 13.10 6.56
N LYS A 154 14.60 11.80 6.85
CA LYS A 154 14.83 11.26 8.18
C LYS A 154 16.08 10.39 8.14
N SER A 155 17.01 10.65 9.04
CA SER A 155 18.24 9.86 9.12
C SER A 155 18.29 9.05 10.42
N SER A 156 18.83 7.84 10.35
CA SER A 156 19.28 7.04 11.49
C SER A 156 20.77 6.71 11.32
N ASP A 157 21.35 5.97 12.27
CA ASP A 157 22.77 5.61 12.24
C ASP A 157 23.13 4.68 11.06
N SER A 158 22.16 3.87 10.60
CA SER A 158 22.39 2.85 9.56
C SER A 158 21.54 3.01 8.31
N SER A 159 20.60 3.97 8.31
CA SER A 159 19.60 4.11 7.26
C SER A 159 19.24 5.57 7.01
N VAL A 160 18.80 5.88 5.80
CA VAL A 160 18.26 7.20 5.43
C VAL A 160 16.93 7.00 4.71
N LEU A 161 15.89 7.69 5.15
CA LEU A 161 14.57 7.74 4.51
C LEU A 161 14.39 9.10 3.82
N VAL A 162 14.18 9.07 2.51
CA VAL A 162 13.89 10.25 1.70
C VAL A 162 12.47 10.16 1.14
N LEU A 163 11.60 11.06 1.57
CA LEU A 163 10.26 11.18 1.05
C LEU A 163 10.13 12.47 0.25
N MET A 164 9.50 12.37 -0.93
CA MET A 164 9.33 13.48 -1.84
C MET A 164 7.88 13.58 -2.29
N LYS A 165 7.29 14.78 -2.18
CA LYS A 165 5.93 15.05 -2.63
C LYS A 165 5.93 15.91 -3.88
N LEU A 166 5.33 15.37 -4.94
CA LEU A 166 5.18 16.04 -6.23
C LEU A 166 3.70 16.19 -6.56
N LYS A 167 3.29 17.40 -6.93
CA LYS A 167 1.87 17.71 -7.22
C LYS A 167 1.34 16.89 -8.39
N ASP A 168 2.11 16.83 -9.47
CA ASP A 168 1.70 16.24 -10.75
C ASP A 168 2.57 15.03 -11.16
N LEU A 169 2.78 14.08 -10.25
CA LEU A 169 3.57 12.87 -10.48
C LEU A 169 3.15 12.09 -11.75
N LYS A 170 1.86 12.14 -12.12
CA LYS A 170 1.31 11.50 -13.33
C LYS A 170 1.87 12.06 -14.64
N LYS A 171 2.36 13.31 -14.65
CA LYS A 171 3.01 13.91 -15.83
C LYS A 171 4.40 13.33 -16.07
N ILE A 172 5.01 12.74 -15.06
CA ILE A 172 6.32 12.09 -15.15
C ILE A 172 6.12 10.68 -15.65
N LYS A 173 6.77 10.32 -16.76
CA LYS A 173 6.84 8.93 -17.25
C LYS A 173 7.57 8.05 -16.25
N ASP A 174 7.23 6.77 -16.20
CA ASP A 174 7.81 5.82 -15.25
C ASP A 174 9.35 5.72 -15.38
N GLU A 175 9.89 5.86 -16.60
CA GLU A 175 11.33 5.93 -16.88
C GLU A 175 12.01 7.08 -16.11
N ASN A 176 11.40 8.28 -16.15
CA ASN A 176 11.92 9.46 -15.47
C ASN A 176 11.74 9.35 -13.94
N ARG A 177 10.67 8.69 -13.47
CA ARG A 177 10.50 8.40 -12.02
C ARG A 177 11.60 7.47 -11.53
N LYS A 178 11.99 6.48 -12.33
CA LYS A 178 13.11 5.58 -12.03
C LYS A 178 14.44 6.34 -11.98
N VAL A 179 14.69 7.22 -12.95
CA VAL A 179 15.89 8.09 -12.94
C VAL A 179 15.93 8.98 -11.70
N LEU A 180 14.80 9.55 -11.29
CA LEU A 180 14.70 10.33 -10.06
C LEU A 180 15.00 9.49 -8.82
N LEU A 181 14.42 8.30 -8.69
CA LEU A 181 14.71 7.40 -7.56
C LEU A 181 16.19 7.02 -7.49
N ASN A 182 16.80 6.69 -8.62
CA ASN A 182 18.22 6.36 -8.67
C ASN A 182 19.08 7.57 -8.30
N GLY A 183 18.75 8.76 -8.80
CA GLY A 183 19.45 9.99 -8.42
C GLY A 183 19.32 10.32 -6.93
N ILE A 184 18.16 10.06 -6.31
CA ILE A 184 17.99 10.19 -4.85
C ILE A 184 18.92 9.22 -4.12
N ARG A 185 18.96 7.95 -4.55
CA ARG A 185 19.79 6.91 -3.95
C ARG A 185 21.27 7.27 -4.04
N GLU A 186 21.75 7.59 -5.23
CA GLU A 186 23.15 7.95 -5.48
C GLU A 186 23.57 9.17 -4.66
N LEU A 187 22.72 10.21 -4.59
CA LEU A 187 23.00 11.40 -3.77
C LEU A 187 23.07 11.07 -2.28
N ALA A 188 22.16 10.25 -1.76
CA ALA A 188 22.19 9.82 -0.37
C ALA A 188 23.44 8.96 -0.04
N GLU A 189 23.75 7.97 -0.89
CA GLU A 189 24.92 7.07 -0.72
C GLU A 189 26.25 7.82 -0.86
N SER A 190 26.35 8.80 -1.76
CA SER A 190 27.57 9.62 -1.89
C SER A 190 27.90 10.45 -0.65
N ARG A 191 26.87 10.84 0.13
CA ARG A 191 27.06 11.57 1.40
C ARG A 191 27.37 10.64 2.56
N ARG A 192 26.69 9.51 2.60
CA ARG A 192 26.79 8.53 3.66
C ARG A 192 27.08 7.18 3.01
N PRO A 193 28.34 6.90 2.67
CA PRO A 193 28.70 5.55 2.24
C PRO A 193 28.30 4.59 3.37
N ASP A 194 27.80 3.42 3.01
CA ASP A 194 27.40 2.33 3.91
C ASP A 194 26.02 2.45 4.60
N VAL A 195 25.20 3.46 4.31
CA VAL A 195 23.82 3.52 4.83
C VAL A 195 22.80 2.90 3.87
N LYS A 196 21.77 2.28 4.45
CA LYS A 196 20.61 1.77 3.71
C LYS A 196 19.69 2.91 3.30
N VAL A 197 19.50 3.11 2.00
CA VAL A 197 18.62 4.16 1.49
C VAL A 197 17.21 3.64 1.21
N PHE A 198 16.23 4.26 1.84
CA PHE A 198 14.80 4.11 1.58
C PHE A 198 14.33 5.40 0.92
N ALA A 199 13.68 5.33 -0.24
CA ALA A 199 13.13 6.53 -0.86
C ALA A 199 11.77 6.30 -1.50
N GLY A 200 10.89 7.30 -1.37
CA GLY A 200 9.53 7.26 -1.90
C GLY A 200 9.12 8.57 -2.54
N ILE A 201 8.53 8.50 -3.74
CA ILE A 201 7.97 9.64 -4.46
C ILE A 201 6.45 9.54 -4.41
N ARG A 202 5.84 10.46 -3.67
CA ARG A 202 4.40 10.57 -3.46
C ARG A 202 3.78 11.60 -4.40
N GLY A 203 2.69 11.21 -5.04
CA GLY A 203 1.81 12.11 -5.77
C GLY A 203 0.81 12.82 -4.84
N LYS A 204 -0.30 13.27 -5.40
CA LYS A 204 -1.39 13.88 -4.61
C LYS A 204 -2.03 12.90 -3.62
N LEU A 205 -2.17 11.63 -3.98
CA LEU A 205 -2.94 10.64 -3.23
C LEU A 205 -2.15 9.36 -2.89
N LEU A 206 -1.18 8.99 -3.73
CA LEU A 206 -0.55 7.67 -3.71
C LEU A 206 0.94 7.80 -4.03
N PHE A 207 1.72 6.81 -3.60
CA PHE A 207 3.09 6.62 -4.06
C PHE A 207 3.10 6.11 -5.50
N GLY A 208 3.94 6.71 -6.34
CA GLY A 208 4.15 6.25 -7.72
C GLY A 208 5.54 5.69 -7.97
N ALA A 209 6.43 5.77 -6.98
CA ALA A 209 7.76 5.20 -7.04
C ALA A 209 8.30 4.98 -5.62
N VAL A 210 8.85 3.79 -5.34
CA VAL A 210 9.49 3.41 -4.08
C VAL A 210 10.78 2.65 -4.36
N THR A 211 11.81 2.90 -3.57
CA THR A 211 13.03 2.10 -3.53
C THR A 211 13.38 1.72 -2.10
N THR A 212 13.81 0.48 -1.92
CA THR A 212 14.38 -0.03 -0.67
C THR A 212 15.61 -0.88 -0.96
N PRO A 213 16.48 -1.15 0.04
CA PRO A 213 17.69 -1.95 -0.17
C PRO A 213 17.44 -3.37 -0.71
N GLY A 214 16.28 -3.97 -0.43
CA GLY A 214 15.92 -5.32 -0.90
C GLY A 214 15.14 -5.33 -2.22
N HIS A 215 14.55 -4.20 -2.60
CA HIS A 215 13.74 -4.07 -3.81
C HIS A 215 14.09 -2.77 -4.52
N PRO A 216 15.13 -2.78 -5.36
CA PRO A 216 15.49 -1.61 -6.14
C PRO A 216 14.39 -1.33 -7.17
N ASP A 217 13.90 -0.08 -7.17
CA ASP A 217 13.12 0.53 -8.24
C ASP A 217 11.71 -0.05 -8.49
N GLN A 218 10.85 -0.04 -7.46
CA GLN A 218 9.43 -0.27 -7.66
C GLN A 218 8.76 1.00 -8.21
N VAL A 219 8.38 0.98 -9.49
CA VAL A 219 7.73 2.12 -10.18
C VAL A 219 6.42 1.66 -10.80
N GLY A 220 5.37 2.46 -10.63
CA GLY A 220 4.06 2.15 -11.19
C GLY A 220 3.05 3.28 -10.99
N ALA A 221 1.82 3.05 -11.45
CA ALA A 221 0.71 3.98 -11.24
C ALA A 221 0.34 4.11 -9.75
N VAL A 222 0.50 3.01 -9.00
CA VAL A 222 0.33 2.89 -7.56
C VAL A 222 1.40 1.92 -7.07
N VAL A 223 2.15 2.31 -6.05
CA VAL A 223 3.17 1.49 -5.41
C VAL A 223 2.89 1.45 -3.92
N ASP A 224 3.02 0.29 -3.30
CA ASP A 224 2.77 0.12 -1.86
C ASP A 224 3.87 0.80 -1.04
N GLU A 225 3.47 1.44 0.06
CA GLU A 225 4.36 2.16 0.96
C GLU A 225 4.94 1.28 2.07
N GLU A 226 4.41 0.06 2.25
CA GLU A 226 4.86 -0.91 3.27
C GLU A 226 6.38 -1.16 3.26
N PRO A 227 7.06 -1.25 2.11
CA PRO A 227 8.52 -1.44 2.10
C PRO A 227 9.28 -0.30 2.78
N LEU A 228 8.73 0.92 2.81
CA LEU A 228 9.35 2.08 3.47
C LEU A 228 9.25 2.00 5.00
N LEU A 229 8.29 1.24 5.54
CA LEU A 229 8.13 1.07 6.98
C LEU A 229 9.29 0.30 7.61
N ALA A 230 10.02 -0.50 6.83
CA ALA A 230 11.23 -1.20 7.25
C ALA A 230 12.37 -0.25 7.66
N PHE A 231 12.25 1.06 7.41
CA PHE A 231 13.14 2.07 7.96
C PHE A 231 13.02 2.22 9.49
N PHE A 232 11.81 2.14 10.05
CA PHE A 232 11.56 2.41 11.48
C PHE A 232 11.86 1.24 12.38
N ASP A 233 11.75 0.02 11.86
CA ASP A 233 12.34 -1.17 12.47
C ASP A 233 12.94 -2.01 11.36
N PRO A 234 14.28 -2.10 11.25
CA PRO A 234 14.86 -3.15 10.42
C PRO A 234 14.30 -4.48 10.96
N PRO A 235 13.87 -5.42 10.08
CA PRO A 235 13.44 -6.73 10.55
C PRO A 235 14.53 -7.25 11.49
N PRO A 236 14.16 -7.79 12.67
CA PRO A 236 15.16 -8.25 13.63
C PRO A 236 16.14 -9.11 12.85
N ALA A 237 17.43 -8.75 12.92
CA ALA A 237 18.49 -9.51 12.26
C ALA A 237 18.17 -10.98 12.53
N PRO A 238 18.16 -11.87 11.50
CA PRO A 238 17.83 -13.26 11.71
C PRO A 238 18.62 -13.68 12.92
N GLN A 239 17.90 -13.97 14.02
CA GLN A 239 18.55 -14.49 15.19
C GLN A 239 19.19 -15.74 14.64
N THR A 240 20.51 -15.71 14.48
CA THR A 240 21.27 -16.93 14.31
C THR A 240 20.81 -17.70 15.52
N ASP A 241 19.89 -18.63 15.31
CA ASP A 241 19.55 -19.63 16.27
C ASP A 241 20.93 -20.18 16.61
N SER A 242 21.45 -19.74 17.74
CA SER A 242 22.37 -20.50 18.55
C SER A 242 21.56 -21.73 18.90
N LYS A 243 21.38 -22.60 17.89
CA LYS A 243 20.96 -23.96 18.01
C LYS A 243 21.87 -24.45 19.12
N PRO A 244 21.35 -24.76 20.32
CA PRO A 244 22.17 -25.41 21.31
C PRO A 244 22.77 -26.59 20.57
N GLU A 245 24.09 -26.60 20.50
CA GLU A 245 24.88 -27.72 20.04
C GLU A 245 24.46 -28.89 20.94
N ILE A 246 23.43 -29.61 20.50
CA ILE A 246 23.07 -30.92 21.02
C ILE A 246 24.28 -31.73 20.64
N SER A 247 25.19 -31.88 21.61
CA SER A 247 26.30 -32.80 21.54
C SER A 247 25.70 -34.15 21.15
N GLU A 248 25.99 -34.59 19.92
CA GLU A 248 25.76 -35.97 19.53
C GLU A 248 26.50 -36.84 20.57
N PRO A 249 25.82 -37.81 21.20
CA PRO A 249 26.54 -38.83 21.95
C PRO A 249 27.36 -39.65 20.95
N THR A 250 28.69 -39.50 21.03
CA THR A 250 29.66 -40.40 20.40
C THR A 250 29.27 -41.85 20.66
N PRO A 251 29.11 -42.70 19.63
CA PRO A 251 28.98 -44.13 19.83
C PRO A 251 30.37 -44.71 20.14
N THR A 252 30.74 -44.70 21.42
CA THR A 252 31.92 -45.44 21.90
C THR A 252 31.53 -46.88 22.18
N GLU A 253 31.86 -47.71 21.19
CA GLU A 253 32.45 -49.04 21.29
C GLU A 253 32.37 -49.78 22.64
N GLU A 254 31.70 -50.93 22.53
CA GLU A 254 31.55 -52.05 23.45
C GLU A 254 32.85 -52.39 24.22
N THR A 255 32.94 -52.01 25.49
CA THR A 255 34.02 -52.41 26.39
C THR A 255 33.58 -53.58 27.28
N LYS A 256 34.31 -54.69 27.09
CA LYS A 256 34.28 -55.95 27.83
C LYS A 256 34.55 -55.77 29.35
N PRO A 257 33.94 -56.59 30.24
CA PRO A 257 33.99 -56.39 31.69
C PRO A 257 35.19 -57.05 32.38
N GLN A 258 35.71 -56.39 33.43
CA GLN A 258 36.27 -56.92 34.71
C GLN A 258 37.37 -55.99 35.28
N PRO A 259 37.72 -56.06 36.58
CA PRO A 259 36.89 -56.17 37.79
C PRO A 259 37.30 -55.13 38.86
N GLU A 260 36.58 -55.18 39.98
CA GLU A 260 36.73 -54.46 41.25
C GLU A 260 38.18 -54.20 41.72
N SER A 261 38.43 -52.99 42.23
CA SER A 261 39.30 -52.77 43.40
C SER A 261 38.95 -51.45 44.10
N ASP A 262 38.17 -51.64 45.15
CA ASP A 262 38.28 -51.06 46.50
C ASP A 262 39.11 -49.79 46.79
N SER A 263 38.48 -48.95 47.62
CA SER A 263 39.06 -48.18 48.72
C SER A 263 39.87 -46.90 48.43
N THR A 264 39.32 -45.74 48.81
CA THR A 264 39.68 -44.97 50.04
C THR A 264 39.45 -43.45 49.89
N LYS A 265 38.77 -42.91 50.91
CA LYS A 265 38.41 -41.53 51.30
C LYS A 265 39.65 -40.66 51.67
N PRO A 266 39.51 -39.53 52.41
CA PRO A 266 39.01 -38.15 52.18
C PRO A 266 40.14 -37.08 52.12
N ALA A 267 39.78 -35.80 51.89
CA ALA A 267 40.18 -34.59 52.67
C ALA A 267 40.03 -33.33 51.79
N GLU A 268 39.18 -32.37 52.13
CA GLU A 268 39.48 -31.10 52.84
C GLU A 268 40.26 -30.06 52.01
N GLY A 269 39.85 -28.79 52.13
CA GLY A 269 40.57 -27.61 51.62
C GLY A 269 39.61 -26.52 51.13
N GLU A 270 39.13 -25.67 52.03
CA GLU A 270 39.49 -24.23 52.14
C GLU A 270 38.78 -23.33 51.12
N LEU A 271 37.79 -22.52 51.49
CA LEU A 271 37.82 -21.32 52.35
C LEU A 271 38.59 -20.14 51.71
N SER A 272 37.89 -19.00 51.61
CA SER A 272 38.34 -17.59 51.44
C SER A 272 38.00 -16.99 50.07
N LYS A 273 37.49 -15.77 49.91
CA LYS A 273 36.91 -14.70 50.75
C LYS A 273 36.36 -13.65 49.75
N PRO A 274 35.45 -12.74 50.15
CA PRO A 274 35.03 -11.60 49.33
C PRO A 274 36.06 -10.46 49.44
N VAL A 275 36.16 -9.64 48.40
CA VAL A 275 36.86 -8.35 48.43
C VAL A 275 35.84 -7.25 48.18
N ASP A 276 35.56 -6.51 49.25
CA ASP A 276 34.92 -5.19 49.26
C ASP A 276 35.90 -4.09 48.83
N GLY A 277 35.35 -2.95 48.41
CA GLY A 277 35.98 -1.63 48.46
C GLY A 277 36.48 -1.11 47.10
N GLU A 278 36.34 0.16 46.74
CA GLU A 278 36.12 1.36 47.55
C GLU A 278 35.70 2.53 46.63
N LYS A 279 34.89 3.42 47.20
CA LYS A 279 34.78 4.89 47.02
C LYS A 279 34.48 5.48 45.64
#